data_AF-A0A7R9FDY4-F1
#
_entry.id   AF-A0A7R9FDY4-F1
#
_cell.length_a   1.000
_cell.length_b   1.000
_cell.length_c   1.000
_cell.angle_alpha   90.00
_cell.angle_beta   90.00
_cell.angle_gamma   90.00
#
_symmetry.space_group_name_H-M   'P 1'
#
loop_
_entity.id
_entity.type
_entity.pdbx_description
1 polymer ?
#
loop_
_entity_poly.entity_id
_entity_poly.type
_entity_poly.pdbx_seq_one_letter_code
_entity_poly.pdbx_strand_id
1 'polypeptide(L)' 'MKLSFTDPKIRVSDDVSQLVSEVVSIFAVEATLRACDRASKDGLSTVHLEHVGKILPQLVGLPQLHSNKP' A
#
# COMPACT_ATOMS: atom_id res chain seq x y z
N MET A 1 12.35 3.25 10.17
CA MET A 1 11.33 3.17 11.24
C MET A 1 11.44 4.27 12.31
N LYS A 2 12.64 4.63 12.80
CA LYS A 2 12.79 5.58 13.93
C LYS A 2 12.10 6.95 13.79
N LEU A 3 11.92 7.45 12.56
CA LEU A 3 11.27 8.75 12.29
C LEU A 3 9.82 8.84 12.77
N SER A 4 9.12 7.71 12.91
CA SER A 4 7.70 7.67 13.29
C SER A 4 7.49 7.33 14.78
N PHE A 5 8.57 7.12 15.54
CA PHE A 5 8.48 6.77 16.96
C PHE A 5 8.29 8.03 17.81
N THR A 6 7.25 8.01 18.64
CA THR A 6 6.93 9.10 19.57
C THR A 6 7.82 9.09 20.81
N ASP A 7 8.37 7.93 21.18
CA ASP A 7 9.32 7.78 22.29
C ASP A 7 10.74 7.45 21.77
N PRO A 8 11.74 8.32 22.00
CA PRO A 8 13.13 8.11 21.58
C PRO A 8 13.82 6.93 22.29
N LYS A 9 13.24 6.38 23.37
CA LYS A 9 13.73 5.19 24.06
C LYS A 9 13.40 3.90 23.33
N ILE A 10 12.48 3.92 22.36
CA ILE A 10 12.15 2.74 21.56
C ILE A 10 13.41 2.25 20.85
N ARG A 11 13.66 0.94 20.98
CA ARG A 11 14.74 0.21 20.31
C ARG A 11 14.09 -0.91 19.50
N VAL A 12 14.64 -1.14 18.31
CA VAL A 12 14.21 -2.20 17.40
C VAL A 12 15.44 -3.05 17.14
N SER A 13 15.33 -4.36 17.32
CA SER A 13 16.42 -5.28 16.99
C SER A 13 16.59 -5.39 15.49
N ASP A 14 17.77 -5.82 15.06
CA ASP A 14 18.08 -5.99 13.64
C ASP A 14 17.15 -7.02 12.99
N ASP A 15 16.85 -8.13 13.67
CA ASP A 15 15.90 -9.16 13.19
C ASP A 15 14.51 -8.59 12.91
N VAL A 16 13.99 -7.74 13.80
CA VAL A 16 12.69 -7.08 13.59
C VAL A 16 12.77 -6.07 12.45
N SER A 17 13.89 -5.36 12.32
CA SER A 17 14.10 -4.45 11.20
C SER A 17 14.13 -5.18 9.86
N GLN A 18 14.75 -6.36 9.79
CA GLN A 18 14.75 -7.22 8.59
C GLN A 18 13.35 -7.71 8.27
N LEU A 19 12.62 -8.21 9.28
CA LEU A 19 11.25 -8.67 9.09
C LEU A 19 10.36 -7.54 8.52
N VAL A 20 10.44 -6.34 9.09
CA VAL A 20 9.63 -5.21 8.61
C VAL A 20 10.04 -4.78 7.20
N SER A 21 11.34 -4.85 6.86
CA SER A 21 11.81 -4.59 5.50
C SER A 21 11.10 -5.50 4.49
N GLU A 22 11.00 -6.80 4.78
CA GLU A 22 10.29 -7.75 3.92
C GLU A 22 8.79 -7.46 3.86
N VAL A 23 8.15 -7.11 4.99
CA VAL A 23 6.73 -6.73 5.00
C VAL A 23 6.47 -5.50 4.12
N VAL A 24 7.34 -4.48 4.18
CA VAL A 24 7.20 -3.28 3.34
C VAL A 24 7.45 -3.59 1.86
N SER A 25 8.40 -4.47 1.56
CA SER A 25 8.65 -4.96 0.20
C SER A 25 7.42 -5.67 -0.37
N ILE A 26 6.85 -6.63 0.39
CA ILE A 26 5.63 -7.35 0.02
C ILE A 26 4.46 -6.38 -0.17
N PHE A 27 4.31 -5.41 0.72
CA PHE A 27 3.25 -4.39 0.60
C PHE A 27 3.38 -3.57 -0.68
N ALA A 28 4.60 -3.15 -1.04
CA ALA A 28 4.86 -2.41 -2.28
C ALA A 28 4.55 -3.26 -3.52
N VAL A 29 5.00 -4.52 -3.55
CA VAL A 29 4.72 -5.46 -4.64
C VAL A 29 3.22 -5.69 -4.80
N GLU A 30 2.50 -5.92 -3.71
CA GLU A 30 1.05 -6.14 -3.73
C GLU A 30 0.30 -4.89 -4.23
N ALA A 31 0.71 -3.70 -3.79
CA ALA A 31 0.16 -2.44 -4.28
C ALA A 31 0.34 -2.30 -5.80
N THR A 32 1.52 -2.62 -6.32
CA THR A 32 1.81 -2.59 -7.75
C THR A 32 0.98 -3.61 -8.52
N LEU A 33 0.90 -4.86 -8.06
CA LEU A 33 0.12 -5.91 -8.73
C LEU A 33 -1.36 -5.55 -8.83
N ARG A 34 -1.95 -5.04 -7.74
CA ARG A 34 -3.35 -4.58 -7.74
C ARG A 34 -3.57 -3.38 -8.66
N ALA A 35 -2.63 -2.44 -8.70
CA ALA A 35 -2.72 -1.27 -9.58
C ALA A 35 -2.61 -1.68 -11.07
N CYS A 36 -1.76 -2.65 -11.40
CA CYS A 36 -1.65 -3.24 -12.74
C CYS A 36 -2.94 -3.98 -13.15
N ASP A 37 -3.51 -4.80 -12.26
CA ASP A 37 -4.80 -5.46 -12.50
C ASP A 37 -5.93 -4.44 -12.71
N ARG A 38 -5.95 -3.36 -11.92
CA ARG A 38 -6.92 -2.27 -12.09
C ARG A 38 -6.75 -1.55 -13.44
N ALA A 39 -5.52 -1.24 -13.84
CA ALA A 39 -5.23 -0.63 -15.13
C ALA A 39 -5.66 -1.53 -16.30
N SER A 40 -5.37 -2.83 -16.19
CA SER A 40 -5.75 -3.83 -17.19
C SER A 40 -7.28 -3.94 -17.33
N LYS A 41 -8.02 -3.87 -16.22
CA LYS A 41 -9.49 -3.83 -16.22
C LYS A 41 -10.07 -2.55 -16.83
N ASP A 42 -9.31 -1.45 -16.76
CA ASP A 42 -9.65 -0.18 -17.43
C ASP A 42 -9.14 -0.15 -18.89
N GLY A 43 -8.56 -1.25 -19.40
CA GLY A 43 -8.08 -1.39 -20.78
C GLY A 43 -6.74 -0.69 -21.06
N LEU A 44 -6.00 -0.32 -20.02
CA LEU A 44 -4.77 0.46 -20.09
C LEU A 44 -3.54 -0.41 -19.78
N SER A 45 -2.47 -0.24 -20.55
CA SER A 45 -1.17 -0.89 -20.33
C SER A 45 -0.27 -0.15 -19.34
N THR A 46 -0.68 1.04 -18.90
CA THR A 46 0.10 1.90 -17.99
C THR A 46 -0.71 2.21 -16.73
N VAL A 47 -0.03 2.13 -15.59
CA VAL A 47 -0.64 2.48 -14.30
C VAL A 47 -0.63 4.00 -14.12
N HIS A 48 -1.83 4.57 -13.88
CA HIS A 48 -2.03 5.96 -13.50
C HIS A 48 -2.48 6.08 -12.05
N LEU A 49 -2.40 7.30 -11.50
CA LEU A 49 -2.74 7.60 -10.11
C LEU A 49 -4.16 7.15 -9.73
N GLU A 50 -5.12 7.26 -10.66
CA GLU A 50 -6.50 6.83 -10.42
C GLU A 50 -6.62 5.33 -10.11
N HIS A 51 -5.77 4.48 -10.70
CA HIS A 51 -5.78 3.04 -10.43
C HIS A 51 -5.32 2.77 -9.00
N VAL A 52 -4.30 3.49 -8.54
CA VAL A 52 -3.81 3.41 -7.16
C VAL A 52 -4.88 3.89 -6.19
N GLY A 53 -5.54 5.02 -6.47
CA GLY A 53 -6.63 5.54 -5.66
C GLY A 53 -7.80 4.56 -5.52
N LYS A 54 -8.15 3.85 -6.61
CA LYS A 54 -9.18 2.80 -6.60
C LYS A 54 -8.79 1.56 -5.80
N ILE A 55 -7.48 1.26 -5.67
CA ILE A 55 -7.01 0.08 -4.93
C ILE A 55 -6.63 0.34 -3.49
N LEU A 56 -6.45 1.61 -3.11
CA LEU A 56 -6.00 2.01 -1.80
C LEU A 56 -6.91 1.50 -0.67
N PRO A 57 -8.26 1.58 -0.76
CA PRO A 57 -9.09 1.17 0.37
C PRO A 57 -8.93 -0.32 0.69
N GLN A 58 -8.96 -1.21 -0.32
CA GLN A 58 -8.72 -2.63 -0.09
C GLN A 58 -7.25 -2.97 0.23
N LEU A 59 -6.30 -2.13 -0.17
CA LEU A 59 -4.87 -2.33 0.13
C LEU A 59 -4.56 -2.12 1.61
N VAL A 60 -5.18 -1.12 2.23
CA VAL A 60 -4.95 -0.78 3.65
C VAL A 60 -6.12 -1.17 4.58
N GLY A 61 -7.16 -1.81 4.03
CA GLY A 61 -8.34 -2.25 4.80
C GLY A 61 -9.30 -1.13 5.19
N LEU A 62 -9.34 -0.01 4.45
CA LEU A 62 -10.31 1.05 4.65
C LEU A 62 -11.70 0.64 4.12
N PRO A 63 -12.79 1.15 4.73
CA PRO A 63 -14.13 0.98 4.20
C PRO A 63 -14.20 1.50 2.76
N GLN A 64 -14.86 0.73 1.88
CA GLN A 64 -15.08 1.18 0.51
C GLN A 64 -15.94 2.44 0.51
N LEU A 65 -15.36 3.57 0.10
CA LEU A 65 -16.10 4.77 -0.23
C LEU A 65 -16.92 4.48 -1.49
N HIS A 66 -18.18 4.07 -1.32
CA HIS A 66 -19.12 4.00 -2.43
C HIS A 66 -19.26 5.43 -2.97
N SER A 67 -18.68 5.66 -4.16
CA SER A 67 -18.93 6.88 -4.90
C SER A 67 -20.41 6.89 -5.24
N ASN A 68 -21.20 7.66 -4.50
CA ASN A 68 -22.57 7.97 -4.84
C ASN A 68 -22.53 8.67 -6.20
N LYS A 69 -22.86 7.94 -7.27
CA LYS A 69 -23.02 8.51 -8.60
C LYS A 69 -24.42 9.16 -8.61
N PRO A 70 -24.56 10.42 -9.06
CA PRO A 70 -25.83 11.12 -9.05
C PRO A 70 -26.91 10.39 -9.86
#